data_AF-X1PIU6-F1
#
_entry.id   AF-X1PIU6-F1
#
_cell.length_a   1.000
_cell.length_b   1.000
_cell.length_c   1.000
_cell.angle_alpha   90.00
_cell.angle_beta   90.00
_cell.angle_gamma   90.00
#
_symmetry.space_group_name_H-M   'P 1'
#
loop_
_entity.id
_entity.type
_entity.pdbx_description
1 polymer ?
#
loop_
_entity_poly.entity_id
_entity_poly.type
_entity_poly.pdbx_seq_one_letter_code
_entity_poly.pdbx_strand_id
1 'polypeptide(L)'
;MKINLIKCDIPIIWLDSSIIIKIVKWKGNSLKNKSDLKTIPEIYNTIKKLVDERKIICPIADQREEIYWNDNLTLDILSSLSEGTKFKFRLSIEKYQVQQFMKAYIEKSEGVTISYLHAFRRDPIKELKEDKKYIVMVNMPKMESMPEVEQKKENLKNKLENLRIDVQKRKESFKQRLELEYEG
;
A
#
# COMPACT_ATOMS: atom_id res chain seq x y z
N MET A 1 33.88 8.09 -14.52
CA MET A 1 33.58 6.95 -13.62
C MET A 1 32.54 6.07 -14.29
N LYS A 2 32.87 4.80 -14.55
CA LYS A 2 32.01 3.83 -15.25
C LYS A 2 31.00 3.22 -14.29
N ILE A 3 29.72 3.13 -14.66
CA ILE A 3 28.69 2.49 -13.83
C ILE A 3 28.31 1.16 -14.47
N ASN A 4 28.56 0.07 -13.75
CA ASN A 4 28.17 -1.27 -14.17
C ASN A 4 26.95 -1.71 -13.36
N LEU A 5 25.84 -1.98 -14.04
CA LEU A 5 24.61 -2.44 -13.40
C LEU A 5 24.46 -3.96 -13.55
N ILE A 6 24.40 -4.68 -12.45
CA ILE A 6 24.02 -6.10 -12.44
C ILE A 6 22.49 -6.14 -12.42
N LYS A 7 21.91 -6.56 -13.55
CA LYS A 7 20.47 -6.66 -13.76
C LYS A 7 19.94 -7.97 -13.15
N CYS A 8 18.65 -7.97 -12.84
CA CYS A 8 17.93 -9.19 -12.48
C CYS A 8 17.63 -9.99 -13.76
N ASP A 9 17.69 -11.32 -13.68
CA ASP A 9 17.35 -12.21 -14.79
C ASP A 9 15.86 -12.17 -15.14
N ILE A 10 15.02 -11.84 -14.15
CA ILE A 10 13.57 -11.68 -14.30
C ILE A 10 13.25 -10.18 -14.42
N PRO A 11 12.47 -9.74 -15.42
CA PRO A 11 12.02 -8.36 -15.53
C PRO A 11 11.29 -7.88 -14.27
N ILE A 12 11.64 -6.69 -13.80
CA ILE A 12 11.03 -6.05 -12.64
C ILE A 12 10.16 -4.89 -13.13
N ILE A 13 8.88 -4.90 -12.75
CA ILE A 13 7.93 -3.82 -13.06
C ILE A 13 7.49 -3.17 -11.75
N TRP A 14 7.66 -1.86 -11.65
CA TRP A 14 7.13 -1.09 -10.54
C TRP A 14 5.85 -0.37 -10.99
N LEU A 15 4.76 -0.60 -10.27
CA LEU A 15 3.51 0.11 -10.50
C LEU A 15 3.49 1.38 -9.66
N ASP A 16 3.27 2.51 -10.32
CA ASP A 16 3.02 3.78 -9.67
C ASP A 16 1.73 3.72 -8.82
N SER A 17 1.72 4.45 -7.72
CA SER A 17 0.59 4.54 -6.78
C SER A 17 -0.69 5.00 -7.48
N SER A 18 -0.59 5.84 -8.51
CA SER A 18 -1.74 6.29 -9.32
C SER A 18 -2.46 5.13 -10.01
N ILE A 19 -1.72 4.15 -10.56
CA ILE A 19 -2.27 2.96 -11.21
C ILE A 19 -2.87 2.02 -10.17
N ILE A 20 -2.20 1.83 -9.04
CA ILE A 20 -2.72 0.99 -7.96
C ILE A 20 -4.04 1.58 -7.42
N ILE A 21 -4.13 2.90 -7.24
CA ILE A 21 -5.38 3.57 -6.83
C ILE A 21 -6.50 3.30 -7.84
N LYS A 22 -6.21 3.32 -9.15
CA LYS A 22 -7.21 2.99 -10.18
C LYS A 22 -7.65 1.53 -10.10
N ILE A 23 -6.72 0.59 -9.88
CA ILE A 23 -7.03 -0.84 -9.68
C ILE A 23 -7.90 -1.03 -8.43
N VAL A 24 -7.56 -0.37 -7.32
CA VAL A 24 -8.33 -0.37 -6.06
C VAL A 24 -9.74 0.17 -6.31
N LYS A 25 -9.88 1.30 -7.01
CA LYS A 25 -11.19 1.87 -7.35
C LYS A 25 -12.01 0.97 -8.25
N TRP A 26 -11.38 0.30 -9.21
CA TRP A 26 -12.04 -0.67 -10.09
C TRP A 26 -12.56 -1.87 -9.29
N LYS A 27 -11.70 -2.52 -8.49
CA LYS A 27 -12.10 -3.66 -7.63
C LYS A 27 -13.15 -3.28 -6.59
N GLY A 28 -13.15 -2.03 -6.12
CA GLY A 28 -14.15 -1.48 -5.21
C GLY A 28 -15.37 -0.84 -5.89
N ASN A 29 -15.62 -1.08 -7.18
CA ASN A 29 -16.77 -0.54 -7.94
C ASN A 29 -16.97 0.99 -7.86
N SER A 30 -15.88 1.74 -7.68
CA SER A 30 -15.88 3.21 -7.54
C SER A 30 -15.18 3.94 -8.68
N LEU A 31 -14.62 3.21 -9.65
CA LEU A 31 -14.00 3.77 -10.84
C LEU A 31 -15.08 4.29 -11.82
N LYS A 32 -15.05 5.59 -12.12
CA LYS A 32 -16.07 6.26 -12.96
C LYS A 32 -15.64 6.53 -14.40
N ASN A 33 -14.34 6.54 -14.68
CA ASN A 33 -13.82 6.90 -15.99
C ASN A 33 -13.99 5.76 -17.01
N LYS A 34 -14.70 6.02 -18.12
CA LYS A 34 -15.04 5.01 -19.14
C LYS A 34 -13.82 4.43 -19.86
N SER A 35 -12.76 5.21 -20.09
CA SER A 35 -11.53 4.68 -20.70
C SER A 35 -10.81 3.74 -19.74
N ASP A 36 -10.63 4.17 -18.49
CA ASP A 36 -9.98 3.37 -17.45
C ASP A 36 -10.74 2.08 -17.14
N LEU A 37 -12.08 2.05 -17.28
CA LEU A 37 -12.91 0.87 -17.05
C LEU A 37 -12.59 -0.31 -17.97
N LYS A 38 -11.95 -0.08 -19.14
CA LYS A 38 -11.46 -1.16 -20.00
C LYS A 38 -9.99 -1.48 -19.75
N THR A 39 -9.17 -0.44 -19.67
CA THR A 39 -7.71 -0.58 -19.62
C THR A 39 -7.19 -1.10 -18.27
N ILE A 40 -7.75 -0.65 -17.15
CA ILE A 40 -7.28 -1.04 -15.82
C ILE A 40 -7.46 -2.54 -15.53
N PRO A 41 -8.62 -3.16 -15.85
CA PRO A 41 -8.77 -4.62 -15.77
C PRO A 41 -7.73 -5.37 -16.61
N GLU A 42 -7.48 -4.93 -17.85
CA GLU A 42 -6.51 -5.56 -18.75
C GLU A 42 -5.10 -5.50 -18.19
N ILE A 43 -4.68 -4.33 -17.68
CA ILE A 43 -3.38 -4.15 -17.01
C ILE A 43 -3.28 -5.09 -15.81
N TYR A 44 -4.26 -5.07 -14.91
CA TYR A 44 -4.24 -5.90 -13.71
C TYR A 44 -4.15 -7.39 -14.06
N ASN A 45 -5.01 -7.87 -14.96
CA ASN A 45 -5.05 -9.28 -15.34
C ASN A 45 -3.76 -9.72 -16.05
N THR A 46 -3.20 -8.87 -16.90
CA THR A 46 -1.93 -9.16 -17.60
C THR A 46 -0.78 -9.25 -16.62
N ILE A 47 -0.64 -8.27 -15.72
CA ILE A 47 0.41 -8.28 -14.71
C ILE A 47 0.24 -9.47 -13.78
N LYS A 48 -0.97 -9.71 -13.29
CA LYS A 48 -1.26 -10.83 -12.38
C LYS A 48 -0.89 -12.17 -13.02
N LYS A 49 -1.29 -12.39 -14.28
CA LYS A 49 -0.91 -13.59 -15.03
C LYS A 49 0.61 -13.73 -15.17
N LEU A 50 1.31 -12.66 -15.53
CA LEU A 50 2.77 -12.70 -15.69
C LEU A 50 3.51 -12.92 -14.35
N VAL A 51 2.97 -12.41 -13.25
CA VAL A 51 3.47 -12.64 -11.89
C VAL A 51 3.25 -14.11 -11.51
N ASP A 52 2.03 -14.63 -11.69
CA ASP A 52 1.68 -16.03 -11.37
C ASP A 52 2.53 -17.03 -12.20
N GLU A 53 2.85 -16.68 -13.45
CA GLU A 53 3.76 -17.43 -14.33
C GLU A 53 5.25 -17.20 -14.00
N ARG A 54 5.58 -16.41 -12.98
CA ARG A 54 6.94 -16.02 -12.55
C ARG A 54 7.79 -15.39 -13.67
N LYS A 55 7.13 -14.76 -14.65
CA LYS A 55 7.78 -14.08 -15.78
C LYS A 55 8.17 -12.64 -15.46
N ILE A 56 7.54 -12.02 -14.46
CA ILE A 56 7.87 -10.69 -13.97
C ILE A 56 7.86 -10.66 -12.43
N ILE A 57 8.59 -9.72 -11.85
CA ILE A 57 8.51 -9.37 -10.43
C ILE A 57 7.82 -8.01 -10.31
N CYS A 58 6.77 -7.91 -9.50
CA CYS A 58 6.05 -6.66 -9.24
C CYS A 58 6.09 -6.30 -7.74
N PRO A 59 7.22 -5.78 -7.23
CA PRO A 59 7.44 -5.65 -5.79
C PRO A 59 6.64 -4.51 -5.15
N ILE A 60 6.36 -4.67 -3.85
CA ILE A 60 5.79 -3.59 -3.02
C ILE A 60 6.92 -2.66 -2.57
N ALA A 61 6.65 -1.36 -2.64
CA ALA A 61 7.51 -0.27 -2.22
C ALA A 61 6.74 0.66 -1.26
N ASP A 62 6.91 1.97 -1.43
CA ASP A 62 6.35 3.02 -0.61
C ASP A 62 4.84 3.28 -0.92
N GLN A 63 4.24 2.56 -1.88
CA GLN A 63 2.84 2.79 -2.28
C GLN A 63 1.83 2.55 -1.14
N ARG A 64 2.20 1.75 -0.13
CA ARG A 64 1.35 1.56 1.06
C ARG A 64 1.18 2.84 1.88
N GLU A 65 2.21 3.70 1.89
CA GLU A 65 2.18 4.96 2.63
C GLU A 65 1.45 6.05 1.82
N GLU A 66 1.53 5.98 0.49
CA GLU A 66 0.94 6.96 -0.42
C GLU A 66 -0.56 6.78 -0.65
N ILE A 67 -1.08 5.55 -0.49
CA ILE A 67 -2.48 5.24 -0.77
C ILE A 67 -3.30 5.30 0.52
N TYR A 68 -4.18 6.32 0.60
CA TYR A 68 -5.08 6.56 1.73
C TYR A 68 -6.50 5.99 1.54
N TRP A 69 -6.72 5.20 0.49
CA TRP A 69 -8.05 4.72 0.12
C TRP A 69 -8.19 3.21 0.36
N ASN A 70 -9.15 2.82 1.20
CA ASN A 70 -9.52 1.44 1.49
C ASN A 70 -8.30 0.51 1.73
N ASP A 71 -7.64 0.72 2.87
CA ASP A 71 -6.34 0.10 3.21
C ASP A 71 -6.35 -1.44 3.08
N ASN A 72 -7.44 -2.12 3.43
CA ASN A 72 -7.54 -3.58 3.32
C ASN A 72 -7.49 -4.04 1.85
N LEU A 73 -8.32 -3.43 0.99
CA LEU A 73 -8.38 -3.81 -0.42
C LEU A 73 -7.08 -3.45 -1.17
N THR A 74 -6.45 -2.33 -0.78
CA THR A 74 -5.13 -1.96 -1.29
C THR A 74 -4.08 -3.00 -0.90
N LEU A 75 -4.08 -3.47 0.34
CA LEU A 75 -3.16 -4.51 0.80
C LEU A 75 -3.37 -5.83 0.07
N ASP A 76 -4.62 -6.24 -0.15
CA ASP A 76 -4.93 -7.48 -0.88
C ASP A 76 -4.42 -7.42 -2.32
N ILE A 77 -4.62 -6.29 -3.02
CA ILE A 77 -4.12 -6.09 -4.38
C ILE A 77 -2.60 -6.10 -4.40
N LEU A 78 -1.94 -5.31 -3.55
CA LEU A 78 -0.48 -5.27 -3.45
C LEU A 78 0.11 -6.64 -3.12
N SER A 79 -0.53 -7.38 -2.21
CA SER A 79 -0.14 -8.75 -1.86
C SER A 79 -0.25 -9.68 -3.06
N SER A 80 -1.38 -9.62 -3.76
CA SER A 80 -1.63 -10.46 -4.93
C SER A 80 -0.64 -10.22 -6.07
N LEU A 81 -0.21 -8.97 -6.28
CA LEU A 81 0.68 -8.61 -7.38
C LEU A 81 2.16 -8.84 -7.07
N SER A 82 2.54 -8.80 -5.80
CA SER A 82 3.95 -8.86 -5.42
C SER A 82 4.46 -10.23 -5.00
N GLU A 83 3.56 -11.16 -4.69
CA GLU A 83 3.90 -12.45 -4.09
C GLU A 83 4.82 -12.32 -2.85
N GLY A 84 4.71 -11.19 -2.15
CA GLY A 84 5.51 -10.88 -0.97
C GLY A 84 6.89 -10.27 -1.25
N THR A 85 7.28 -10.09 -2.52
CA THR A 85 8.52 -9.38 -2.88
C THR A 85 8.42 -7.89 -2.53
N LYS A 86 9.46 -7.39 -1.86
CA LYS A 86 9.47 -6.02 -1.30
C LYS A 86 10.75 -5.28 -1.63
N PHE A 87 10.61 -4.05 -2.12
CA PHE A 87 11.69 -3.09 -2.15
C PHE A 87 12.05 -2.61 -0.74
N LYS A 88 13.29 -2.15 -0.62
CA LYS A 88 13.68 -1.27 0.48
C LYS A 88 13.09 0.11 0.23
N PHE A 89 12.94 0.87 1.31
CA PHE A 89 12.55 2.28 1.21
C PHE A 89 13.48 3.03 0.29
N ARG A 90 12.93 3.95 -0.52
CA ARG A 90 13.70 4.75 -1.49
C ARG A 90 14.96 5.37 -0.88
N LEU A 91 14.86 5.97 0.29
CA LEU A 91 15.99 6.58 1.00
C LEU A 91 17.12 5.60 1.30
N SER A 92 16.82 4.33 1.58
CA SER A 92 17.85 3.31 1.81
C SER A 92 18.60 2.95 0.54
N ILE A 93 17.90 2.90 -0.59
CA ILE A 93 18.49 2.62 -1.90
C ILE A 93 19.41 3.78 -2.31
N GLU A 94 18.93 5.02 -2.17
CA GLU A 94 19.71 6.23 -2.46
C GLU A 94 20.97 6.33 -1.58
N LYS A 95 20.84 6.10 -0.26
CA LYS A 95 21.99 6.10 0.66
C LYS A 95 23.03 5.05 0.26
N TYR A 96 22.59 3.85 -0.10
CA TYR A 96 23.49 2.80 -0.56
C TYR A 96 24.24 3.22 -1.84
N GLN A 97 23.53 3.79 -2.82
CA GLN A 97 24.14 4.28 -4.05
C GLN A 97 25.21 5.32 -3.72
N VAL A 98 24.87 6.37 -2.96
CA VAL A 98 25.82 7.42 -2.55
C VAL A 98 27.05 6.83 -1.86
N GLN A 99 26.89 5.88 -0.95
CA GLN A 99 28.01 5.20 -0.29
C GLN A 99 28.94 4.50 -1.28
N GLN A 100 28.41 3.83 -2.31
CA GLN A 100 29.24 3.19 -3.33
C GLN A 100 30.00 4.21 -4.18
N PHE A 101 29.37 5.31 -4.55
CA PHE A 101 30.03 6.41 -5.27
C PHE A 101 31.14 7.05 -4.44
N MET A 102 30.89 7.33 -3.16
CA MET A 102 31.90 7.88 -2.26
C MET A 102 33.07 6.92 -2.07
N LYS A 103 32.80 5.63 -1.88
CA LYS A 103 33.83 4.61 -1.74
C LYS A 103 34.73 4.55 -2.98
N ALA A 104 34.15 4.48 -4.18
CA ALA A 104 34.93 4.48 -5.41
C ALA A 104 35.72 5.77 -5.63
N TYR A 105 35.20 6.91 -5.21
CA TYR A 105 35.92 8.18 -5.26
C TYR A 105 37.16 8.17 -4.35
N ILE A 106 37.03 7.70 -3.11
CA ILE A 106 38.13 7.57 -2.14
C ILE A 106 39.19 6.58 -2.65
N GLU A 107 38.74 5.44 -3.17
CA GLU A 107 39.60 4.38 -3.70
C GLU A 107 40.17 4.69 -5.10
N LYS A 108 39.82 5.85 -5.69
CA LYS A 108 40.17 6.25 -7.06
C LYS A 108 39.84 5.16 -8.10
N SER A 109 38.76 4.41 -7.86
CA SER A 109 38.31 3.34 -8.74
C SER A 109 37.73 3.93 -10.02
N GLU A 110 38.03 3.30 -11.16
CA GLU A 110 37.52 3.76 -12.46
C GLU A 110 36.01 3.56 -12.62
N GLY A 111 35.40 2.69 -11.80
CA GLY A 111 33.97 2.42 -11.86
C GLY A 111 33.34 1.86 -10.58
N VAL A 112 32.01 1.88 -10.57
CA VAL A 112 31.15 1.35 -9.50
C VAL A 112 30.25 0.27 -10.07
N THR A 113 30.13 -0.84 -9.36
CA THR A 113 29.19 -1.92 -9.70
C THR A 113 28.02 -1.89 -8.74
N ILE A 114 26.79 -1.78 -9.26
CA ILE A 114 25.55 -1.74 -8.47
C ILE A 114 24.69 -2.94 -8.86
N SER A 115 24.32 -3.75 -7.86
CA SER A 115 23.43 -4.90 -8.04
C SER A 115 21.96 -4.59 -7.74
N TYR A 116 21.06 -5.21 -8.51
CA TYR A 116 19.62 -5.16 -8.24
C TYR A 116 19.26 -5.64 -6.82
N LEU A 117 20.03 -6.57 -6.25
CA LEU A 117 19.80 -7.11 -4.90
C LEU A 117 19.77 -6.02 -3.82
N HIS A 118 20.45 -4.89 -4.04
CA HIS A 118 20.44 -3.79 -3.08
C HIS A 118 19.08 -3.10 -2.99
N ALA A 119 18.29 -3.11 -4.07
CA ALA A 119 16.96 -2.52 -4.09
C ALA A 119 15.94 -3.34 -3.28
N PHE A 120 16.16 -4.64 -3.10
CA PHE A 120 15.21 -5.53 -2.43
C PHE A 120 15.59 -5.79 -0.97
N ARG A 121 14.58 -6.09 -0.15
CA ARG A 121 14.81 -6.52 1.25
C ARG A 121 15.43 -7.92 1.33
N ARG A 122 15.03 -8.80 0.41
CA ARG A 122 15.50 -10.18 0.24
C ARG A 122 15.72 -10.43 -1.24
N ASP A 123 16.45 -11.48 -1.57
CA ASP A 123 16.67 -11.86 -2.98
C ASP A 123 15.33 -12.26 -3.62
N PRO A 124 14.81 -11.49 -4.59
CA PRO A 124 13.49 -11.72 -5.16
C PRO A 124 13.41 -13.04 -5.93
N ILE A 125 14.52 -13.49 -6.52
CA ILE A 125 14.55 -14.76 -7.28
C ILE A 125 14.44 -15.94 -6.31
N LYS A 126 15.09 -15.86 -5.15
CA LYS A 126 14.95 -16.88 -4.10
C LYS A 126 13.56 -16.88 -3.50
N GLU A 127 12.99 -15.70 -3.23
CA GLU A 127 11.63 -15.59 -2.69
C GLU A 127 10.56 -16.16 -3.62
N LEU A 128 10.74 -16.05 -4.94
CA LEU A 128 9.85 -16.66 -5.93
C LEU A 128 10.00 -18.18 -6.02
N LYS A 129 11.17 -18.73 -5.72
CA LYS A 129 11.42 -20.18 -5.75
C LYS A 129 10.89 -20.90 -4.51
N GLU A 130 10.79 -20.19 -3.40
CA GLU A 130 10.17 -20.70 -2.18
C GLU A 130 8.65 -20.78 -2.40
N ASP A 131 8.11 -22.01 -2.53
CA ASP A 131 6.67 -22.23 -2.60
C ASP A 131 6.02 -21.86 -1.26
N LYS A 132 5.65 -20.59 -1.13
CA LYS A 132 4.94 -20.08 0.03
C LYS A 132 3.48 -20.49 -0.08
N LYS A 133 3.05 -21.42 0.79
CA LYS A 133 1.62 -21.77 0.97
C LYS A 133 0.77 -20.57 1.41
N TYR A 134 1.38 -19.54 2.00
CA TYR A 134 0.69 -18.34 2.48
C TYR A 134 1.62 -17.12 2.49
N ILE A 135 1.06 -15.95 2.20
CA ILE A 135 1.73 -14.66 2.33
C ILE A 135 1.08 -13.93 3.51
N VAL A 136 1.83 -13.73 4.59
CA VAL A 136 1.36 -12.95 5.74
C VAL A 136 1.78 -11.50 5.58
N MET A 137 0.79 -10.60 5.49
CA MET A 137 1.01 -9.16 5.58
C MET A 137 0.40 -8.62 6.86
N VAL A 138 1.22 -7.91 7.65
CA VAL A 138 0.74 -7.25 8.86
C VAL A 138 0.15 -5.91 8.47
N ASN A 139 -1.17 -5.80 8.59
CA ASN A 139 -1.83 -4.50 8.56
C ASN A 139 -1.66 -3.84 9.94
N MET A 140 -0.57 -3.12 10.14
CA MET A 140 -0.48 -2.23 11.30
C MET A 140 -1.51 -1.11 11.12
N PRO A 141 -2.46 -0.93 12.06
CA PRO A 141 -3.37 0.19 12.02
C PRO A 141 -2.55 1.48 12.04
N LYS A 142 -2.87 2.42 11.14
CA LYS A 142 -2.25 3.75 11.14
C LYS A 142 -2.54 4.38 12.50
N MET A 143 -1.50 4.86 13.18
CA MET A 143 -1.69 5.72 14.35
C MET A 143 -2.41 6.97 13.87
N GLU A 144 -3.64 7.17 14.35
CA GLU A 144 -4.39 8.39 14.08
C GLU A 144 -3.56 9.59 14.54
N SER A 145 -3.51 10.63 13.71
CA SER A 145 -2.85 11.85 14.12
C SER A 145 -3.62 12.46 15.31
N MET A 146 -2.93 13.04 16.29
CA MET A 146 -3.56 13.73 17.41
C MET A 146 -4.72 14.67 17.00
N PRO A 147 -4.61 15.49 15.93
CA PRO A 147 -5.73 16.33 15.48
C PRO A 147 -6.95 15.56 14.97
N GLU A 148 -6.78 14.40 14.32
CA GLU A 148 -7.92 13.55 13.90
C GLU A 148 -8.66 12.97 15.11
N VAL A 149 -7.91 12.57 16.15
CA VAL A 149 -8.48 12.07 17.40
C VAL A 149 -9.27 13.16 18.11
N GLU A 150 -8.73 14.38 18.16
CA GLU A 150 -9.40 15.55 18.72
C GLU A 150 -10.69 15.88 17.97
N GLN A 151 -10.66 15.90 16.65
CA GLN A 151 -11.82 16.18 15.82
C GLN A 151 -12.92 15.11 15.98
N LYS A 152 -12.55 13.82 16.07
CA LYS A 152 -13.51 12.75 16.36
C LYS A 152 -14.15 12.91 17.73
N LYS A 153 -13.34 13.26 18.74
CA LYS A 153 -13.81 13.50 20.11
C LYS A 153 -14.80 14.68 20.15
N GLU A 154 -14.50 15.76 19.45
CA GLU A 154 -15.37 16.94 19.36
C GLU A 154 -16.68 16.64 18.63
N ASN A 155 -16.62 15.91 17.52
CA ASN A 155 -17.80 15.43 16.81
C ASN A 155 -18.68 14.52 17.67
N LEU A 156 -18.06 13.62 18.44
CA LEU A 156 -18.79 12.75 19.37
C LEU A 156 -19.46 13.56 20.48
N LYS A 157 -18.74 14.53 21.05
CA LYS A 157 -19.27 15.45 22.07
C LYS A 157 -20.49 16.21 21.53
N ASN A 158 -20.38 16.81 20.34
CA ASN A 158 -21.47 17.54 19.71
C ASN A 158 -22.69 16.64 19.43
N LYS A 159 -22.47 15.40 18.98
CA LYS A 159 -23.56 14.43 18.80
C LYS A 159 -24.26 14.08 20.11
N LEU A 160 -23.51 13.86 21.19
CA LEU A 160 -24.06 13.59 22.51
C LEU A 160 -24.81 14.80 23.09
N GLU A 161 -24.28 16.00 22.89
CA GLU A 161 -24.92 17.26 23.28
C GLU A 161 -26.26 17.44 22.55
N ASN A 162 -26.28 17.22 21.24
CA ASN A 162 -27.50 17.26 20.43
C ASN A 162 -28.52 16.21 20.86
N LEU A 163 -28.08 14.97 21.11
CA LEU A 163 -28.94 13.91 21.65
C LEU A 163 -29.53 14.31 23.01
N ARG A 164 -28.74 14.92 23.89
CA ARG A 164 -29.20 15.43 25.19
C ARG A 164 -30.26 16.52 25.02
N ILE A 165 -30.01 17.48 24.14
CA ILE A 165 -30.96 18.57 23.85
C ILE A 165 -32.25 17.99 23.27
N ASP A 166 -32.17 17.03 22.35
CA ASP A 166 -33.34 16.40 21.73
C ASP A 166 -34.16 15.61 22.75
N VAL A 167 -33.52 14.84 23.64
CA VAL A 167 -34.19 14.16 24.74
C VAL A 167 -34.85 15.15 25.69
N GLN A 168 -34.17 16.26 26.02
CA GLN A 168 -34.71 17.31 26.88
C GLN A 168 -35.92 18.02 26.24
N LYS A 169 -35.90 18.25 24.92
CA LYS A 169 -37.03 18.82 24.16
C LYS A 169 -38.22 17.88 24.10
N ARG A 170 -37.99 16.57 23.97
CA ARG A 170 -39.05 15.55 23.89
C ARG A 170 -39.67 15.21 25.24
N LYS A 171 -39.02 15.55 26.36
CA LYS A 171 -39.47 15.23 27.75
C LYS A 171 -39.79 13.75 27.98
N GLU A 172 -39.20 12.87 27.18
CA GLU A 172 -39.37 11.42 27.30
C GLU A 172 -38.33 10.87 28.29
N SER A 173 -38.76 9.92 29.13
CA SER A 173 -37.80 9.19 29.96
C SER A 173 -37.03 8.17 29.12
N PHE A 174 -35.79 7.87 29.51
CA PHE A 174 -34.94 6.91 28.81
C PHE A 174 -35.63 5.53 28.62
N LYS A 175 -36.42 5.09 29.61
CA LYS A 175 -37.16 3.82 29.56
C LYS A 175 -38.25 3.81 28.48
N GLN A 176 -39.02 4.89 28.35
CA GLN A 176 -40.08 5.01 27.34
C GLN A 176 -39.51 4.99 25.91
N ARG A 177 -38.35 5.61 25.70
CA ARG A 177 -37.68 5.57 24.39
C ARG A 177 -37.09 4.20 24.08
N LEU A 178 -36.53 3.52 25.08
CA LEU A 178 -36.01 2.17 24.92
C LEU A 178 -37.13 1.21 24.52
N GLU A 179 -38.31 1.32 25.14
CA GLU A 179 -39.50 0.53 24.81
C GLU A 179 -39.95 0.76 23.36
N LEU A 180 -39.98 2.02 22.89
CA LEU A 180 -40.30 2.35 21.49
C LEU A 180 -39.28 1.84 20.47
N GLU A 181 -38.00 1.77 20.83
CA GLU A 181 -36.94 1.21 19.97
C GLU A 181 -36.94 -0.33 19.96
N TYR A 182 -37.53 -0.98 20.98
CA TYR A 182 -37.72 -2.45 21.00
C TYR A 182 -39.02 -2.90 20.32
N GLU A 183 -40.03 -2.03 20.20
CA GLU A 183 -41.30 -2.31 19.50
C GLU A 183 -41.23 -2.07 17.97
N GLY A 184 -40.19 -1.40 17.47
CA GLY A 184 -39.94 -1.17 16.03
C GLY A 184 -38.93 -2.14 15.43
#